data_AF-A0A914NUM0-F1
#
_entry.id   AF-A0A914NUM0-F1
#
_cell.length_a   1.000
_cell.length_b   1.000
_cell.length_c   1.000
_cell.angle_alpha   90.00
_cell.angle_beta   90.00
_cell.angle_gamma   90.00
#
_symmetry.space_group_name_H-M   'P 1'
#
loop_
_entity.id
_entity.type
_entity.pdbx_description
1 polymer ?
#
loop_
_entity_poly.entity_id
_entity_poly.type
_entity_poly.pdbx_seq_one_letter_code
_entity_poly.pdbx_strand_id
1 'polypeptide(L)'
;MKYGDYLYTKGDFDNAMKQYTETIGHVEPSKIIKKFLDGTRISQLCFYLETLHNLSLAIGEHTTLLISAYVKLNSVQKLNQFIDQNEHYLVKEGFDADAAIKLLRSAQLYRVAAKLALKCQKPDIFIDILTQDTKEFMEALRFIEKLPASSACNFLQLYGSLLLENIEDETIKIIRKLIAAKEANHSQLVKMLMSRPSRMEEIFTELNISGQLQDVHLRNALLEQRLKRFESGEDYSKEDIDEILQLIGPDNSEQALLLEKRYKCPPLVMHILRLQNRYLK
;
A
#
# COMPACT_ATOMS: atom_id res chain seq x y z
N MET A 1 34.35 26.57 21.61
CA MET A 1 33.09 27.30 21.88
C MET A 1 33.31 28.81 21.94
N LYS A 2 34.14 29.34 22.86
CA LYS A 2 34.36 30.81 23.00
C LYS A 2 34.79 31.54 21.72
N TYR A 3 35.65 30.92 20.89
CA TYR A 3 36.08 31.50 19.61
C TYR A 3 34.98 31.45 18.53
N GLY A 4 34.17 30.37 18.50
CA GLY A 4 33.00 30.27 17.61
C GLY A 4 31.91 31.29 17.95
N ASP A 5 31.65 31.53 19.24
CA ASP A 5 30.70 32.56 19.69
C ASP A 5 31.16 33.97 19.31
N TYR A 6 32.47 34.24 19.43
CA TYR A 6 33.05 35.51 18.99
C TYR A 6 32.86 35.73 17.48
N LEU A 7 33.18 34.74 16.64
CA LEU A 7 32.97 34.82 15.19
C LEU A 7 31.49 34.96 14.82
N TYR A 8 30.60 34.28 15.56
CA TYR A 8 29.15 34.41 15.39
C TYR A 8 28.67 35.84 15.68
N THR A 9 29.15 36.46 16.76
CA THR A 9 28.80 37.87 17.08
C THR A 9 29.38 38.87 16.08
N LYS A 10 30.50 38.52 15.44
CA LYS A 10 31.15 39.33 14.40
C LYS A 10 30.47 39.21 13.03
N GLY A 11 29.53 38.28 12.87
CA GLY A 11 28.81 38.03 11.61
C GLY A 11 29.53 37.08 10.65
N ASP A 12 30.64 36.47 11.06
CA ASP A 12 31.39 35.49 10.25
C ASP A 12 30.88 34.07 10.56
N PHE A 13 29.72 33.75 9.98
CA PHE A 13 28.98 32.53 10.31
C PHE A 13 29.62 31.25 9.74
N ASP A 14 30.32 31.33 8.61
CA ASP A 14 30.94 30.16 7.98
C ASP A 14 32.16 29.70 8.79
N ASN A 15 33.00 30.64 9.23
CA ASN A 15 34.14 30.31 10.08
C ASN A 15 33.68 29.95 11.51
N ALA A 16 32.62 30.59 12.01
CA ALA A 16 31.99 30.16 13.26
C ALA A 16 31.51 28.70 13.16
N MET A 17 30.90 28.30 12.03
CA MET A 17 30.40 26.94 11.85
C MET A 17 31.53 25.90 11.78
N LYS A 18 32.64 26.18 11.09
CA LYS A 18 33.83 25.31 11.10
C LYS A 18 34.34 25.07 12.54
N GLN A 19 34.37 26.12 13.34
CA GLN A 19 34.75 26.03 14.75
C GLN A 19 33.73 25.26 15.58
N TYR A 20 32.43 25.37 15.28
CA TYR A 20 31.41 24.54 15.94
C TYR A 20 31.50 23.06 15.57
N THR A 21 31.85 22.74 14.32
CA THR A 21 32.07 21.34 13.92
C THR A 21 33.26 20.70 14.65
N GLU A 22 34.31 21.46 14.94
CA GLU A 22 35.44 20.99 15.77
C GLU A 22 35.05 20.75 17.23
N THR A 23 33.96 21.36 17.72
CA THR A 23 33.47 21.15 19.09
C THR A 23 32.48 19.99 19.25
N ILE A 24 32.17 19.26 18.16
CA ILE A 24 31.29 18.09 18.23
C ILE A 24 31.90 17.07 19.21
N GLY A 25 31.08 16.53 20.10
CA GLY A 25 31.49 15.62 21.18
C GLY A 25 31.82 16.30 22.52
N HIS A 26 32.08 17.61 22.52
CA HIS A 26 32.34 18.39 23.75
C HIS A 26 31.16 19.30 24.12
N VAL A 27 30.32 19.63 23.14
CA VAL A 27 29.18 20.54 23.28
C VAL A 27 27.92 19.84 22.80
N GLU A 28 26.84 20.04 23.53
CA GLU A 28 25.51 19.53 23.18
C GLU A 28 25.01 20.14 21.83
N PRO A 29 24.75 19.31 20.81
CA PRO A 29 24.37 19.78 19.47
C PRO A 29 23.14 20.67 19.44
N SER A 30 22.16 20.41 20.32
CA SER A 30 20.92 21.17 20.45
C SER A 30 21.15 22.67 20.67
N LYS A 31 22.22 23.05 21.36
CA LYS A 31 22.56 24.47 21.61
C LYS A 31 23.00 25.18 20.33
N ILE A 32 23.76 24.49 19.49
CA ILE A 32 24.24 25.03 18.22
C ILE A 32 23.07 25.07 17.23
N ILE A 33 22.29 23.99 17.12
CA ILE A 33 21.12 23.91 16.24
C ILE A 33 20.14 25.06 16.50
N LYS A 34 19.81 25.34 17.78
CA LYS A 34 18.92 26.46 18.15
C LYS A 34 19.42 27.82 17.67
N LYS A 35 20.74 28.06 17.60
CA LYS A 35 21.32 29.33 17.10
C LYS A 35 21.23 29.51 15.59
N PHE A 36 21.03 28.44 14.83
CA PHE A 36 21.03 28.45 13.37
C PHE A 36 19.66 28.08 12.77
N LEU A 37 18.62 27.95 13.60
CA LEU A 37 17.28 27.54 13.18
C LEU A 37 16.49 28.66 12.47
N ASP A 38 16.95 29.92 12.53
CA ASP A 38 16.25 31.14 12.07
C ASP A 38 16.03 31.23 10.54
N GLY A 39 16.15 30.13 9.79
CA GLY A 39 15.80 30.04 8.37
C GLY A 39 16.76 30.73 7.40
N THR A 40 17.47 31.78 7.81
CA THR A 40 18.46 32.49 7.00
C THR A 40 19.78 31.73 6.83
N ARG A 41 20.04 30.73 7.68
CA ARG A 41 21.34 30.04 7.80
C ARG A 41 21.23 28.52 7.62
N ILE A 42 20.25 28.07 6.83
CA ILE A 42 19.97 26.65 6.63
C ILE A 42 21.18 25.92 6.02
N SER A 43 21.96 26.60 5.16
CA SER A 43 23.19 26.04 4.57
C SER A 43 24.22 25.66 5.63
N GLN A 44 24.48 26.54 6.59
CA GLN A 44 25.41 26.28 7.69
C GLN A 44 24.88 25.19 8.62
N LEU A 45 23.58 25.22 8.94
CA LEU A 45 22.93 24.17 9.73
C LEU A 45 23.05 22.80 9.05
N CYS A 46 22.86 22.74 7.73
CA CYS A 46 23.01 21.53 6.93
C CYS A 46 24.42 20.96 7.05
N PHE A 47 25.47 21.80 6.91
CA PHE A 47 26.85 21.36 7.05
C PHE A 47 27.17 20.81 8.45
N TYR A 48 26.64 21.46 9.50
CA TYR A 48 26.79 20.96 10.87
C TYR A 48 26.14 19.59 11.06
N LEU A 49 24.89 19.43 10.58
CA LEU A 49 24.15 18.18 10.68
C LEU A 49 24.79 17.06 9.85
N GLU A 50 25.31 17.35 8.65
CA GLU A 50 26.09 16.41 7.82
C GLU A 50 27.32 15.91 8.59
N THR A 51 28.09 16.83 9.17
CA THR A 51 29.29 16.47 9.97
C THR A 51 28.93 15.61 11.18
N LEU A 52 27.80 15.90 11.81
CA LEU A 52 27.30 15.15 12.95
C LEU A 52 26.91 13.70 12.56
N HIS A 53 26.31 13.51 11.39
CA HIS A 53 26.04 12.17 10.84
C HIS A 53 27.33 11.43 10.46
N ASN A 54 28.31 12.11 9.86
CA ASN A 54 29.62 11.54 9.52
C ASN A 54 30.39 11.05 10.76
N LEU A 55 30.24 11.74 11.89
CA LEU A 55 30.84 11.35 13.17
C LEU A 55 30.02 10.30 13.94
N SER A 56 28.91 9.82 13.37
CA SER A 56 27.99 8.86 13.98
C SER A 56 27.30 9.26 15.29
N LEU A 57 27.30 10.56 15.61
CA LEU A 57 26.72 11.11 16.84
C LEU A 57 25.27 11.58 16.67
N ALA A 58 24.67 11.30 15.51
CA ALA A 58 23.33 11.79 15.17
C ALA A 58 22.21 11.01 15.85
N ILE A 59 21.21 11.74 16.32
CA ILE A 59 19.94 11.22 16.82
C ILE A 59 18.84 11.47 15.78
N GLY A 60 17.70 10.76 15.89
CA GLY A 60 16.63 10.84 14.90
C GLY A 60 16.08 12.25 14.65
N GLU A 61 16.01 13.10 15.68
CA GLU A 61 15.60 14.51 15.53
C GLU A 61 16.55 15.28 14.61
N HIS A 62 17.86 15.01 14.68
CA HIS A 62 18.85 15.63 13.80
C HIS A 62 18.67 15.17 12.34
N THR A 63 18.25 13.93 12.13
CA THR A 63 17.92 13.40 10.81
C THR A 63 16.68 14.07 10.22
N THR A 64 15.62 14.25 11.01
CA THR A 64 14.42 15.00 10.57
C THR A 64 14.76 16.45 10.20
N LEU A 65 15.58 17.12 11.01
CA LEU A 65 16.05 18.48 10.71
C LEU A 65 16.93 18.54 9.46
N LEU A 66 17.80 17.55 9.25
CA LEU A 66 18.68 17.50 8.08
C LEU A 66 17.86 17.31 6.80
N ILE A 67 16.88 16.41 6.79
CA ILE A 67 15.96 16.24 5.66
C ILE A 67 15.20 17.54 5.40
N SER A 68 14.70 18.20 6.45
CA SER A 68 14.03 19.49 6.31
C SER A 68 14.94 20.57 5.72
N ALA A 69 16.21 20.61 6.15
CA ALA A 69 17.22 21.51 5.60
C ALA A 69 17.47 21.24 4.12
N TYR A 70 17.63 19.97 3.71
CA TYR A 70 17.81 19.62 2.30
C TYR A 70 16.65 20.03 1.41
N VAL A 71 15.42 19.84 1.89
CA VAL A 71 14.20 20.27 1.17
C VAL A 71 14.20 21.78 0.98
N LYS A 72 14.49 22.55 2.04
CA LYS A 72 14.54 24.02 1.97
C LYS A 72 15.67 24.55 1.07
N LEU A 73 16.80 23.85 1.00
CA LEU A 73 17.92 24.16 0.11
C LEU A 73 17.73 23.63 -1.31
N ASN A 74 16.60 23.00 -1.61
CA ASN A 74 16.30 22.33 -2.89
C ASN A 74 17.43 21.38 -3.36
N SER A 75 18.13 20.75 -2.41
CA SER A 75 19.31 19.91 -2.67
C SER A 75 18.91 18.44 -2.81
N VAL A 76 18.11 18.14 -3.85
CA VAL A 76 17.49 16.82 -4.06
C VAL A 76 18.53 15.71 -4.23
N GLN A 77 19.67 15.99 -4.87
CA GLN A 77 20.75 15.00 -5.06
C GLN A 77 21.35 14.54 -3.73
N LYS A 78 21.70 15.50 -2.87
CA LYS A 78 22.24 15.22 -1.54
C LYS A 78 21.22 14.46 -0.68
N LEU A 79 19.96 14.86 -0.75
CA LEU A 79 18.88 14.18 -0.03
C LEU A 79 18.75 12.72 -0.45
N ASN A 80 18.74 12.43 -1.75
CA ASN A 80 18.67 11.05 -2.25
C ASN A 80 19.88 10.23 -1.81
N GLN A 81 21.08 10.79 -1.97
CA GLN A 81 22.32 10.13 -1.54
C GLN A 81 22.30 9.86 -0.03
N PHE A 82 21.81 10.82 0.76
CA PHE A 82 21.68 10.65 2.20
C PHE A 82 20.74 9.49 2.54
N ILE A 83 19.55 9.44 1.94
CA ILE A 83 18.57 8.35 2.16
C ILE A 83 19.14 6.98 1.77
N ASP A 84 19.94 6.90 0.70
CA ASP A 84 20.59 5.65 0.27
C ASP A 84 21.70 5.17 1.21
N GLN A 85 22.48 6.11 1.75
CA GLN A 85 23.68 5.77 2.53
C GLN A 85 23.39 5.61 4.03
N ASN A 86 22.25 6.10 4.51
CA ASN A 86 21.97 6.28 5.95
C ASN A 86 20.70 5.56 6.42
N GLU A 87 20.42 4.37 5.88
CA GLU A 87 19.21 3.60 6.21
C GLU A 87 19.06 3.33 7.72
N HIS A 88 20.16 3.13 8.45
CA HIS A 88 20.14 2.87 9.88
C HIS A 88 19.64 4.06 10.71
N TYR A 89 19.80 5.29 10.23
CA TYR A 89 19.24 6.48 10.89
C TYR A 89 17.74 6.66 10.62
N LEU A 90 17.23 6.11 9.51
CA LEU A 90 15.82 6.22 9.12
C LEU A 90 14.89 5.30 9.95
N VAL A 91 15.46 4.38 10.71
CA VAL A 91 14.74 3.48 11.63
C VAL A 91 15.10 3.76 13.10
N LYS A 92 15.95 4.78 13.35
CA LYS A 92 16.42 5.12 14.70
C LYS A 92 15.32 5.86 15.47
N GLU A 93 15.24 5.59 16.78
CA GLU A 93 14.32 6.30 17.66
C GLU A 93 14.53 7.83 17.59
N GLY A 94 13.41 8.56 17.58
CA GLY A 94 13.37 10.02 17.44
C GLY A 94 13.29 10.54 16.00
N PHE A 95 13.41 9.68 14.98
CA PHE A 95 13.20 10.10 13.59
C PHE A 95 11.70 10.09 13.25
N ASP A 96 11.13 11.27 13.00
CA ASP A 96 9.75 11.40 12.55
C ASP A 96 9.65 11.20 11.03
N ALA A 97 9.52 9.93 10.63
CA ALA A 97 9.34 9.55 9.24
C ALA A 97 8.06 10.14 8.62
N ASP A 98 6.97 10.25 9.39
CA ASP A 98 5.69 10.73 8.85
C ASP A 98 5.73 12.22 8.54
N ALA A 99 6.31 13.02 9.45
CA ALA A 99 6.53 14.44 9.20
C ALA A 99 7.50 14.65 8.02
N ALA A 100 8.57 13.86 7.93
CA ALA A 100 9.52 13.96 6.83
C ALA A 100 8.87 13.62 5.48
N ILE A 101 8.08 12.54 5.40
CA ILE A 101 7.38 12.16 4.17
C ILE A 101 6.34 13.22 3.77
N LYS A 102 5.56 13.74 4.72
CA LYS A 102 4.60 14.83 4.47
C LYS A 102 5.30 16.09 3.95
N LEU A 103 6.46 16.44 4.53
CA LEU A 103 7.26 17.55 4.05
C LEU A 103 7.71 17.34 2.60
N LEU A 104 8.20 16.14 2.26
CA LEU A 104 8.61 15.82 0.89
C LEU A 104 7.45 15.86 -0.11
N ARG A 105 6.28 15.36 0.27
CA ARG A 105 5.05 15.47 -0.55
C ARG A 105 4.66 16.94 -0.76
N SER A 106 4.70 17.77 0.30
CA SER A 106 4.40 19.21 0.19
C SER A 106 5.37 19.97 -0.71
N ALA A 107 6.62 19.51 -0.79
CA ALA A 107 7.65 20.04 -1.68
C ALA A 107 7.60 19.43 -3.09
N GLN A 108 6.57 18.62 -3.42
CA GLN A 108 6.40 17.93 -4.70
C GLN A 108 7.53 16.95 -5.06
N LEU A 109 8.30 16.49 -4.06
CA LEU A 109 9.38 15.51 -4.22
C LEU A 109 8.86 14.08 -4.04
N TYR A 110 7.83 13.71 -4.80
CA TYR A 110 7.08 12.46 -4.60
C TYR A 110 7.92 11.20 -4.70
N ARG A 111 8.85 11.13 -5.68
CA ARG A 111 9.76 9.98 -5.84
C ARG A 111 10.67 9.77 -4.62
N VAL A 112 11.15 10.87 -4.05
CA VAL A 112 12.00 10.84 -2.86
C VAL A 112 11.17 10.47 -1.63
N ALA A 113 9.95 10.98 -1.53
CA ALA A 113 8.99 10.62 -0.49
C ALA A 113 8.66 9.12 -0.51
N ALA A 114 8.40 8.56 -1.69
CA ALA A 114 8.13 7.13 -1.87
C ALA A 114 9.35 6.30 -1.45
N LYS A 115 10.55 6.69 -1.89
CA LYS A 115 11.80 6.03 -1.51
C LYS A 115 12.01 6.05 0.01
N LEU A 116 11.78 7.18 0.66
CA LEU A 116 11.86 7.31 2.12
C LEU A 116 10.84 6.38 2.81
N ALA A 117 9.58 6.36 2.34
CA ALA A 117 8.54 5.48 2.89
C ALA A 117 8.91 4.00 2.81
N LEU A 118 9.48 3.57 1.68
CA LEU A 118 9.97 2.20 1.50
C LEU A 118 11.10 1.87 2.48
N LYS A 119 12.08 2.76 2.65
CA LYS A 119 13.20 2.57 3.60
C LYS A 119 12.74 2.57 5.06
N CYS A 120 11.72 3.36 5.39
CA CYS A 120 11.12 3.41 6.72
C CYS A 120 10.13 2.26 6.99
N GLN A 121 10.00 1.29 6.08
CA GLN A 121 9.10 0.14 6.20
C GLN A 121 7.63 0.54 6.38
N LYS A 122 7.19 1.61 5.69
CA LYS A 122 5.80 2.10 5.70
C LYS A 122 5.09 1.80 4.37
N PRO A 123 4.62 0.56 4.15
CA PRO A 123 4.01 0.15 2.88
C PRO A 123 2.73 0.92 2.57
N ASP A 124 1.94 1.30 3.58
CA ASP A 124 0.70 2.06 3.39
C ASP A 124 0.96 3.40 2.70
N ILE A 125 1.93 4.16 3.22
CA ILE A 125 2.27 5.48 2.68
C ILE A 125 2.96 5.34 1.31
N PHE A 126 3.77 4.30 1.12
CA PHE A 126 4.42 4.05 -0.17
C PHE A 126 3.40 3.82 -1.29
N ILE A 127 2.43 2.93 -1.06
CA ILE A 127 1.37 2.64 -2.03
C ILE A 127 0.49 3.87 -2.24
N ASP A 128 0.19 4.62 -1.16
CA ASP A 128 -0.58 5.87 -1.25
C ASP A 128 0.08 6.90 -2.18
N ILE A 129 1.39 7.13 -2.04
CA ILE A 129 2.14 8.05 -2.89
C ILE A 129 2.15 7.58 -4.34
N LEU A 130 2.38 6.29 -4.58
CA LEU A 130 2.43 5.76 -5.96
C LEU A 130 1.07 5.83 -6.66
N THR A 131 -0.02 5.60 -5.92
CA THR A 131 -1.37 5.58 -6.49
C THR A 131 -1.96 6.98 -6.65
N GLN A 132 -1.80 7.86 -5.66
CA GLN A 132 -2.41 9.19 -5.66
C GLN A 132 -1.54 10.26 -6.31
N ASP A 133 -0.24 10.30 -5.97
CA ASP A 133 0.63 11.40 -6.39
C ASP A 133 1.32 11.13 -7.73
N THR A 134 2.00 9.99 -7.86
CA THR A 134 2.80 9.68 -9.08
C THR A 134 2.03 8.90 -10.14
N LYS A 135 0.88 8.31 -9.78
CA LYS A 135 0.04 7.48 -10.66
C LYS A 135 0.79 6.29 -11.27
N GLU A 136 1.75 5.74 -10.55
CA GLU A 136 2.55 4.60 -10.95
C GLU A 136 1.90 3.28 -10.52
N PHE A 137 0.71 3.03 -11.07
CA PHE A 137 -0.12 1.89 -10.69
C PHE A 137 0.61 0.54 -10.84
N MET A 138 1.43 0.39 -11.88
CA MET A 138 2.21 -0.84 -12.12
C MET A 138 3.26 -1.10 -11.04
N GLU A 139 3.91 -0.04 -10.54
CA GLU A 139 4.91 -0.18 -9.47
C GLU A 139 4.23 -0.51 -8.14
N ALA A 140 3.10 0.17 -7.84
CA ALA A 140 2.29 -0.12 -6.67
C ALA A 140 1.80 -1.59 -6.68
N LEU A 141 1.30 -2.06 -7.82
CA LEU A 141 0.80 -3.41 -7.98
C LEU A 141 1.91 -4.47 -7.85
N ARG A 142 3.10 -4.23 -8.44
CA ARG A 142 4.28 -5.11 -8.26
C ARG A 142 4.75 -5.17 -6.81
N PHE A 143 4.61 -4.07 -6.07
CA PHE A 143 4.92 -4.05 -4.65
C PHE A 143 3.90 -4.89 -3.86
N ILE A 144 2.60 -4.73 -4.13
CA ILE A 144 1.52 -5.53 -3.54
C ILE A 144 1.72 -7.03 -3.81
N GLU A 145 2.13 -7.42 -5.02
CA GLU A 145 2.38 -8.83 -5.39
C GLU A 145 3.48 -9.48 -4.53
N LYS A 146 4.45 -8.71 -4.03
CA LYS A 146 5.53 -9.22 -3.17
C LYS A 146 5.14 -9.36 -1.71
N LEU A 147 4.01 -8.78 -1.29
CA LEU A 147 3.56 -8.83 0.09
C LEU A 147 2.89 -10.18 0.40
N PRO A 148 2.83 -10.58 1.69
CA PRO A 148 2.03 -11.73 2.11
C PRO A 148 0.57 -11.58 1.66
N ALA A 149 -0.10 -12.70 1.39
CA ALA A 149 -1.46 -12.73 0.84
C ALA A 149 -2.45 -11.90 1.68
N SER A 150 -2.35 -11.95 3.01
CA SER A 150 -3.18 -11.17 3.92
C SER A 150 -3.02 -9.66 3.74
N SER A 151 -1.77 -9.16 3.72
CA SER A 151 -1.48 -7.75 3.50
C SER A 151 -1.85 -7.30 2.09
N ALA A 152 -1.58 -8.14 1.08
CA ALA A 152 -1.94 -7.85 -0.31
C ALA A 152 -3.46 -7.68 -0.47
N CYS A 153 -4.28 -8.53 0.17
CA CYS A 153 -5.74 -8.39 0.19
C CYS A 153 -6.19 -7.06 0.81
N ASN A 154 -5.60 -6.64 1.93
CA ASN A 154 -5.94 -5.37 2.56
C ASN A 154 -5.64 -4.17 1.64
N PHE A 155 -4.50 -4.18 0.95
CA PHE A 155 -4.16 -3.11 0.00
C PHE A 155 -5.05 -3.13 -1.25
N LEU A 156 -5.38 -4.30 -1.77
CA LEU A 156 -6.34 -4.42 -2.87
C LEU A 156 -7.74 -3.98 -2.45
N GLN A 157 -8.14 -4.15 -1.19
CA GLN A 157 -9.42 -3.62 -0.72
C GLN A 157 -9.44 -2.08 -0.77
N LEU A 158 -8.33 -1.42 -0.42
CA LEU A 158 -8.25 0.05 -0.37
C LEU A 158 -8.03 0.67 -1.75
N TYR A 159 -7.11 0.11 -2.54
CA TYR A 159 -6.65 0.70 -3.81
C TYR A 159 -7.10 -0.09 -5.04
N GLY A 160 -7.71 -1.26 -4.88
CA GLY A 160 -7.99 -2.17 -5.98
C GLY A 160 -9.04 -1.67 -6.96
N SER A 161 -10.02 -0.87 -6.54
CA SER A 161 -10.93 -0.20 -7.49
C SER A 161 -10.16 0.73 -8.44
N LEU A 162 -9.28 1.56 -7.89
CA LEU A 162 -8.42 2.46 -8.65
C LEU A 162 -7.44 1.70 -9.57
N LEU A 163 -6.87 0.59 -9.09
CA LEU A 163 -6.00 -0.27 -9.89
C LEU A 163 -6.78 -0.98 -11.01
N LEU A 164 -8.01 -1.43 -10.76
CA LEU A 164 -8.88 -2.01 -11.79
C LEU A 164 -9.33 -0.98 -12.84
N GLU A 165 -9.46 0.29 -12.48
CA GLU A 165 -9.77 1.36 -13.43
C GLU A 165 -8.61 1.67 -14.39
N ASN A 166 -7.37 1.57 -13.92
CA ASN A 166 -6.20 1.98 -14.69
C ASN A 166 -5.40 0.82 -15.31
N ILE A 167 -5.31 -0.32 -14.60
CA ILE A 167 -4.53 -1.51 -14.98
C ILE A 167 -5.29 -2.80 -14.65
N GLU A 168 -6.45 -2.95 -15.28
CA GLU A 168 -7.39 -4.04 -15.05
C GLU A 168 -6.77 -5.44 -15.15
N ASP A 169 -6.17 -5.78 -16.30
CA ASP A 169 -5.69 -7.14 -16.57
C ASP A 169 -4.60 -7.62 -15.60
N GLU A 170 -3.65 -6.74 -15.27
CA GLU A 170 -2.58 -7.05 -14.33
C GLU A 170 -3.12 -7.17 -12.90
N THR A 171 -4.09 -6.34 -12.51
CA THR A 171 -4.72 -6.39 -11.19
C THR A 171 -5.48 -7.71 -11.02
N ILE A 172 -6.23 -8.12 -12.04
CA ILE A 172 -6.96 -9.40 -12.08
C ILE A 172 -6.02 -10.59 -11.97
N LYS A 173 -4.90 -10.55 -12.68
CA LYS A 173 -3.91 -11.62 -12.63
C LYS A 173 -3.40 -11.87 -11.21
N ILE A 174 -3.19 -10.81 -10.43
CA ILE A 174 -2.79 -10.93 -9.02
C ILE A 174 -3.95 -11.41 -8.14
N ILE A 175 -5.16 -10.88 -8.35
CA ILE A 175 -6.36 -11.35 -7.64
C ILE A 175 -6.55 -12.87 -7.86
N ARG A 176 -6.36 -13.37 -9.09
CA ARG A 176 -6.41 -14.80 -9.42
C ARG A 176 -5.39 -15.61 -8.62
N LYS A 177 -4.14 -15.14 -8.55
CA LYS A 177 -3.08 -15.79 -7.75
C LYS A 177 -3.44 -15.82 -6.26
N LEU A 178 -3.99 -14.72 -5.74
CA LEU A 178 -4.39 -14.61 -4.33
C LEU A 178 -5.58 -15.50 -4.00
N ILE A 179 -6.57 -15.62 -4.88
CA ILE A 179 -7.71 -16.54 -4.67
C ILE A 179 -7.25 -17.99 -4.62
N ALA A 180 -6.32 -18.37 -5.51
CA ALA A 180 -5.73 -19.71 -5.51
C ALA A 180 -4.88 -19.99 -4.25
N ALA A 181 -4.32 -18.95 -3.63
CA ALA A 181 -3.67 -19.04 -2.33
C ALA A 181 -4.73 -19.12 -1.23
N LYS A 182 -4.89 -20.30 -0.61
CA LYS A 182 -5.92 -20.61 0.40
C LYS A 182 -5.93 -19.71 1.66
N GLU A 183 -5.00 -18.78 1.79
CA GLU A 183 -4.82 -17.88 2.94
C GLU A 183 -5.46 -16.49 2.74
N ALA A 184 -6.04 -16.21 1.58
CA ALA A 184 -6.64 -14.91 1.28
C ALA A 184 -8.02 -14.73 1.94
N ASN A 185 -8.40 -13.49 2.27
CA ASN A 185 -9.75 -13.15 2.69
C ASN A 185 -10.65 -12.96 1.46
N HIS A 186 -11.21 -14.06 0.94
CA HIS A 186 -11.99 -14.07 -0.31
C HIS A 186 -13.20 -13.14 -0.29
N SER A 187 -13.82 -12.91 0.87
CA SER A 187 -14.98 -12.01 1.00
C SER A 187 -14.69 -10.54 0.63
N GLN A 188 -13.47 -10.06 0.89
CA GLN A 188 -13.07 -8.69 0.56
C GLN A 188 -12.82 -8.54 -0.94
N LEU A 189 -12.15 -9.54 -1.55
CA LEU A 189 -11.89 -9.58 -2.99
C LEU A 189 -13.19 -9.66 -3.79
N VAL A 190 -14.17 -10.44 -3.32
CA VAL A 190 -15.51 -10.51 -3.92
C VAL A 190 -16.19 -9.15 -3.93
N LYS A 191 -16.24 -8.43 -2.80
CA LYS A 191 -16.89 -7.11 -2.73
C LYS A 191 -16.30 -6.11 -3.72
N MET A 192 -14.98 -6.13 -3.88
CA MET A 192 -14.31 -5.29 -4.87
C MET A 192 -14.73 -5.69 -6.30
N LEU A 193 -14.71 -6.98 -6.61
CA LEU A 193 -15.10 -7.51 -7.93
C LEU A 193 -16.60 -7.35 -8.23
N MET A 194 -17.48 -7.20 -7.22
CA MET A 194 -18.91 -6.93 -7.43
C MET A 194 -19.15 -5.61 -8.19
N SER A 195 -18.20 -4.68 -8.17
CA SER A 195 -18.25 -3.48 -9.00
C SER A 195 -18.10 -3.76 -10.50
N ARG A 196 -17.55 -4.93 -10.89
CA ARG A 196 -17.32 -5.35 -12.27
C ARG A 196 -17.79 -6.80 -12.49
N PRO A 197 -19.10 -7.01 -12.68
CA PRO A 197 -19.67 -8.36 -12.76
C PRO A 197 -19.07 -9.19 -13.89
N SER A 198 -18.99 -8.68 -15.13
CA SER A 198 -18.53 -9.48 -16.29
C SER A 198 -17.17 -10.16 -16.06
N ARG A 199 -16.25 -9.47 -15.37
CA ARG A 199 -14.90 -9.96 -15.10
C ARG A 199 -14.84 -10.91 -13.91
N MET A 200 -15.70 -10.71 -12.90
CA MET A 200 -15.89 -11.67 -11.82
C MET A 200 -16.34 -13.03 -12.36
N GLU A 201 -17.26 -13.01 -13.32
CA GLU A 201 -17.76 -14.22 -13.98
C GLU A 201 -16.62 -14.97 -14.67
N GLU A 202 -15.84 -14.30 -15.53
CA GLU A 202 -14.69 -14.91 -16.20
C GLU A 202 -13.68 -15.55 -15.22
N ILE A 203 -13.34 -14.84 -14.14
CA ILE A 203 -12.36 -15.34 -13.16
C ILE A 203 -12.91 -16.57 -12.44
N PHE A 204 -14.17 -16.52 -12.02
CA PHE A 204 -14.76 -17.61 -11.26
C PHE A 204 -15.13 -18.81 -12.14
N THR A 205 -15.49 -18.62 -13.41
CA THR A 205 -15.65 -19.76 -14.34
C THR A 205 -14.32 -20.47 -14.57
N GLU A 206 -13.24 -19.74 -14.82
CA GLU A 206 -11.89 -20.32 -14.96
C GLU A 206 -11.43 -21.05 -13.69
N LEU A 207 -11.68 -20.48 -12.52
CA LEU A 207 -11.34 -21.08 -11.23
C LEU A 207 -12.22 -22.30 -10.89
N ASN A 208 -13.47 -22.32 -11.34
CA ASN A 208 -14.36 -23.46 -11.22
C ASN A 208 -13.90 -24.61 -12.12
N ILE A 209 -13.55 -24.32 -13.38
CA ILE A 209 -13.02 -25.30 -14.35
C ILE A 209 -11.69 -25.91 -13.85
N SER A 210 -10.84 -25.11 -13.21
CA SER A 210 -9.57 -25.58 -12.63
C SER A 210 -9.72 -26.29 -11.27
N GLY A 211 -10.94 -26.41 -10.72
CA GLY A 211 -11.24 -27.08 -9.46
C GLY A 211 -10.70 -26.37 -8.21
N GLN A 212 -10.27 -25.11 -8.35
CA GLN A 212 -9.66 -24.31 -7.28
C GLN A 212 -10.69 -23.54 -6.45
N LEU A 213 -11.92 -23.42 -6.95
CA LEU A 213 -13.00 -22.67 -6.32
C LEU A 213 -13.73 -23.51 -5.24
N GLN A 214 -13.00 -23.88 -4.18
CA GLN A 214 -13.57 -24.64 -3.05
C GLN A 214 -14.30 -23.74 -2.03
N ASP A 215 -13.96 -22.44 -1.99
CA ASP A 215 -14.57 -21.51 -1.04
C ASP A 215 -16.07 -21.31 -1.35
N VAL A 216 -16.88 -21.55 -0.32
CA VAL A 216 -18.33 -21.36 -0.33
C VAL A 216 -18.71 -19.91 -0.66
N HIS A 217 -17.96 -18.92 -0.19
CA HIS A 217 -18.25 -17.51 -0.42
C HIS A 217 -18.05 -17.11 -1.89
N LEU A 218 -17.03 -17.64 -2.56
CA LEU A 218 -16.79 -17.42 -3.98
C LEU A 218 -17.87 -18.11 -4.83
N ARG A 219 -18.25 -19.34 -4.48
CA ARG A 219 -19.35 -20.06 -5.16
C ARG A 219 -20.66 -19.29 -5.05
N ASN A 220 -20.95 -18.73 -3.89
CA ASN A 220 -22.18 -17.97 -3.65
C ASN A 220 -22.19 -16.63 -4.38
N ALA A 221 -21.04 -15.95 -4.47
CA ALA A 221 -20.91 -14.72 -5.25
C ALA A 221 -21.12 -14.96 -6.76
N LEU A 222 -20.50 -16.02 -7.31
CA LEU A 222 -20.71 -16.42 -8.70
C LEU A 222 -22.18 -16.82 -8.95
N LEU A 223 -22.78 -17.57 -8.03
CA LEU A 223 -24.18 -17.98 -8.11
C LEU A 223 -25.11 -16.77 -8.10
N GLU A 224 -24.93 -15.82 -7.18
CA GLU A 224 -25.73 -14.58 -7.10
C GLU A 224 -25.59 -13.76 -8.38
N GLN A 225 -24.38 -13.65 -8.93
CA GLN A 225 -24.16 -12.90 -10.16
C GLN A 225 -24.83 -13.54 -11.38
N ARG A 226 -24.64 -14.85 -11.58
CA ARG A 226 -25.31 -15.59 -12.66
C ARG A 226 -26.82 -15.46 -12.52
N LEU A 227 -27.37 -15.67 -11.32
CA LEU A 227 -28.80 -15.51 -11.00
C LEU A 227 -29.33 -14.10 -11.30
N LYS A 228 -28.54 -13.05 -11.03
CA LYS A 228 -28.92 -11.67 -11.38
C LYS A 228 -29.05 -11.46 -12.89
N ARG A 229 -28.25 -12.15 -13.71
CA ARG A 229 -28.40 -12.06 -15.18
C ARG A 229 -29.68 -12.75 -15.69
N PHE A 230 -30.22 -13.77 -15.00
CA PHE A 230 -31.54 -14.34 -15.31
C PHE A 230 -32.66 -13.32 -15.19
N GLU A 231 -32.58 -12.40 -14.21
CA GLU A 231 -33.58 -11.35 -14.05
C GLU A 231 -33.50 -10.29 -15.17
N SER A 232 -32.33 -10.11 -15.79
CA SER A 232 -32.14 -9.17 -16.91
C SER A 232 -32.57 -9.69 -18.29
N GLY A 233 -33.10 -10.92 -18.39
CA GLY A 233 -33.79 -11.40 -19.60
C GLY A 233 -32.90 -12.00 -20.69
N GLU A 234 -31.72 -12.53 -20.35
CA GLU A 234 -30.95 -13.36 -21.28
C GLU A 234 -31.48 -14.81 -21.27
N ASP A 235 -31.76 -15.36 -22.46
CA ASP A 235 -32.13 -16.77 -22.63
C ASP A 235 -30.89 -17.65 -22.43
N TYR A 236 -30.90 -18.52 -21.42
CA TYR A 236 -29.79 -19.42 -21.11
C TYR A 236 -29.97 -20.83 -21.66
N SER A 237 -28.85 -21.43 -22.03
CA SER A 237 -28.71 -22.80 -22.53
C SER A 237 -28.82 -23.82 -21.37
N LYS A 238 -29.13 -25.08 -21.67
CA LYS A 238 -29.07 -26.17 -20.67
C LYS A 238 -27.69 -26.31 -20.01
N GLU A 239 -26.63 -25.99 -20.77
CA GLU A 239 -25.24 -26.01 -20.31
C GLU A 239 -25.00 -24.96 -19.20
N ASP A 240 -25.55 -23.76 -19.34
CA ASP A 240 -25.45 -22.70 -18.33
C ASP A 240 -26.12 -23.10 -17.01
N ILE A 241 -27.25 -23.81 -17.10
CA ILE A 241 -27.97 -24.37 -15.96
C ILE A 241 -27.12 -25.45 -15.29
N ASP A 242 -26.55 -26.39 -16.06
CA ASP A 242 -25.72 -27.47 -15.52
C ASP A 242 -24.46 -26.92 -14.81
N GLU A 243 -23.83 -25.88 -15.32
CA GLU A 243 -22.71 -25.22 -14.65
C GLU A 243 -23.12 -24.53 -13.33
N ILE A 244 -24.30 -23.88 -13.29
CA ILE A 244 -24.83 -23.29 -12.05
C ILE A 244 -25.11 -24.37 -11.01
N LEU A 245 -25.62 -25.52 -11.45
CA LEU A 245 -25.90 -26.66 -10.58
C LEU A 245 -24.62 -27.29 -10.02
N GLN A 246 -23.49 -27.24 -10.75
CA GLN A 246 -22.18 -27.68 -10.26
C GLN A 246 -21.60 -26.77 -9.16
N LEU A 247 -22.02 -25.50 -9.09
CA LEU A 247 -21.61 -24.58 -8.03
C LEU A 247 -22.32 -24.85 -6.70
N ILE A 248 -23.40 -25.65 -6.70
CA ILE A 248 -24.23 -25.91 -5.52
C ILE A 248 -23.79 -27.21 -4.84
N GLY A 249 -23.23 -27.09 -3.64
CA GLY A 249 -22.88 -28.19 -2.75
C GLY A 249 -23.76 -28.22 -1.48
N PRO A 250 -23.53 -29.18 -0.56
CA PRO A 250 -24.27 -29.23 0.72
C PRO A 250 -24.02 -27.97 1.58
N ASP A 251 -22.85 -27.35 1.45
CA ASP A 251 -22.43 -26.21 2.28
C ASP A 251 -23.06 -24.87 1.86
N ASN A 252 -23.69 -24.79 0.67
CA ASN A 252 -24.32 -23.57 0.17
C ASN A 252 -25.80 -23.72 -0.22
N SER A 253 -26.40 -24.87 0.08
CA SER A 253 -27.78 -25.15 -0.31
C SER A 253 -28.80 -24.16 0.26
N GLU A 254 -28.60 -23.67 1.50
CA GLU A 254 -29.50 -22.71 2.13
C GLU A 254 -29.42 -21.32 1.48
N GLN A 255 -28.20 -20.85 1.19
CA GLN A 255 -28.00 -19.56 0.53
C GLN A 255 -28.46 -19.60 -0.93
N ALA A 256 -28.27 -20.73 -1.62
CA ALA A 256 -28.82 -20.97 -2.96
C ALA A 256 -30.35 -20.98 -2.96
N LEU A 257 -31.01 -21.54 -1.94
CA LEU A 257 -32.47 -21.47 -1.76
C LEU A 257 -32.98 -20.04 -1.52
N LEU A 258 -32.24 -19.23 -0.77
CA LEU A 258 -32.59 -17.82 -0.54
C LEU A 258 -32.43 -16.98 -1.82
N LEU A 259 -31.37 -17.22 -2.59
CA LEU A 259 -31.13 -16.56 -3.87
C LEU A 259 -32.17 -16.99 -4.91
N GLU A 260 -32.58 -18.25 -4.93
CA GLU A 260 -33.66 -18.73 -5.81
C GLU A 260 -34.99 -18.02 -5.52
N LYS A 261 -35.38 -17.88 -4.24
CA LYS A 261 -36.61 -17.16 -3.88
C LYS A 261 -36.60 -15.69 -4.33
N ARG A 262 -35.40 -15.11 -4.44
CA ARG A 262 -35.19 -13.72 -4.87
C ARG A 262 -35.25 -13.58 -6.38
N TYR A 263 -34.69 -14.53 -7.14
CA TYR A 263 -34.54 -14.45 -8.60
C TYR A 263 -35.48 -15.36 -9.40
N LYS A 264 -36.34 -16.15 -8.73
CA LYS A 264 -37.40 -17.02 -9.28
C LYS A 264 -36.89 -17.98 -10.37
N CYS A 265 -36.01 -18.91 -9.99
CA CYS A 265 -35.44 -19.90 -10.92
C CYS A 265 -35.79 -21.35 -10.49
N PRO A 266 -36.90 -21.93 -11.01
CA PRO A 266 -37.39 -23.25 -10.63
C PRO A 266 -36.39 -24.44 -10.76
N PRO A 267 -35.46 -24.46 -11.74
CA PRO A 267 -34.50 -25.56 -11.88
C PRO A 267 -33.56 -25.71 -10.68
N LEU A 268 -33.23 -24.61 -9.99
CA LEU A 268 -32.36 -24.64 -8.80
C LEU A 268 -33.03 -25.35 -7.63
N VAL A 269 -34.32 -25.11 -7.39
CA VAL A 269 -35.09 -25.75 -6.31
C VAL A 269 -35.11 -27.27 -6.47
N MET A 270 -35.35 -27.74 -7.70
CA MET A 270 -35.41 -29.18 -7.98
C MET A 270 -34.07 -29.89 -7.76
N HIS A 271 -32.94 -29.21 -8.04
CA HIS A 271 -31.62 -29.78 -7.82
C HIS A 271 -31.22 -29.74 -6.34
N ILE A 272 -31.54 -28.66 -5.62
CA ILE A 272 -31.29 -28.56 -4.17
C ILE A 272 -32.11 -29.61 -3.40
N LEU A 273 -33.38 -29.81 -3.75
CA LEU A 273 -34.23 -30.85 -3.16
C LEU A 273 -33.73 -32.27 -3.46
N ARG A 274 -33.11 -32.51 -4.63
CA ARG A 274 -32.48 -33.80 -4.95
C ARG A 274 -31.19 -34.03 -4.15
N LEU A 275 -30.41 -32.98 -3.91
CA LEU A 275 -29.22 -33.03 -3.07
C LEU A 275 -29.59 -33.31 -1.60
N GLN A 276 -30.56 -32.58 -1.04
CA GLN A 276 -31.01 -32.79 0.35
C GLN A 276 -31.60 -34.20 0.57
N ASN A 277 -32.35 -34.74 -0.38
CA ASN A 277 -32.89 -36.11 -0.31
C ASN A 277 -31.82 -37.22 -0.42
N ARG A 278 -30.62 -36.92 -0.97
CA ARG A 278 -29.50 -37.88 -1.00
C ARG A 278 -28.74 -37.95 0.33
N TYR A 279 -28.79 -36.91 1.17
CA TYR A 279 -28.14 -36.88 2.50
C TYR A 279 -29.03 -37.37 3.65
N LEU A 280 -30.33 -37.58 3.40
CA LEU A 280 -31.30 -38.13 4.36
C LEU A 280 -31.41 -39.68 4.30
N LYS A 281 -30.53 -40.35 3.56
CA LYS A 281 -30.37 -41.82 3.51
C LYS A 281 -28.98 -42.20 3.99
#